data_AF-A0A1G4Q3M6-F1
#
_entry.id   AF-A0A1G4Q3M6-F1
#
_cell.length_a   1.000
_cell.length_b   1.000
_cell.length_c   1.000
_cell.angle_alpha   90.00
_cell.angle_beta   90.00
_cell.angle_gamma   90.00
#
_symmetry.space_group_name_H-M   'P 1'
#
loop_
_entity.id
_entity.type
_entity.pdbx_description
1 polymer ?
#
loop_
_entity_poly.entity_id
_entity_poly.type
_entity_poly.pdbx_seq_one_letter_code
_entity_poly.pdbx_strand_id
1 'polypeptide(L)' 'MSLFELVAFTDDEIELVTSVVGRWSERNHVDIKSEHGQAALTQAVALVSSGMRSPGAIVGRLDEVCAPPAPEYPRSLVD' A
#
# COMPACT_ATOMS: atom_id res chain seq x y z
N MET A 1 4.21 -12.14 -10.71
CA MET A 1 3.83 -12.72 -9.41
C MET A 1 2.62 -13.60 -9.62
N SER A 2 2.61 -14.79 -9.03
CA SER A 2 1.59 -15.81 -9.27
C SER A 2 0.51 -15.75 -8.17
N LEU A 3 -0.77 -15.80 -8.54
CA LEU A 3 -1.91 -15.82 -7.60
C LEU A 3 -1.88 -17.00 -6.61
N PHE A 4 -1.01 -17.98 -6.83
CA PHE A 4 -0.81 -19.13 -5.95
C PHE A 4 -0.25 -18.76 -4.55
N GLU A 5 0.43 -17.62 -4.40
CA GLU A 5 0.91 -17.17 -3.09
C GLU A 5 -0.23 -16.69 -2.17
N LEU A 6 -1.38 -16.30 -2.73
CA LEU A 6 -2.57 -15.91 -1.96
C LEU A 6 -3.35 -17.10 -1.38
N VAL A 7 -3.13 -18.32 -1.89
CA VAL A 7 -3.81 -19.55 -1.39
C VAL A 7 -3.30 -19.95 0.00
N ALA A 8 -2.15 -19.42 0.42
CA ALA A 8 -1.59 -19.64 1.76
C ALA A 8 -2.06 -18.62 2.80
N PHE A 9 -2.83 -17.60 2.41
CA PHE A 9 -3.32 -16.57 3.33
C PHE A 9 -4.59 -17.04 4.03
N THR A 10 -4.62 -16.82 5.33
CA THR A 10 -5.84 -16.89 6.14
C THR A 10 -6.73 -15.68 5.87
N ASP A 11 -8.01 -15.78 6.21
CA ASP A 11 -8.97 -14.67 6.06
C ASP A 11 -8.49 -13.41 6.80
N ASP A 12 -7.90 -13.58 7.99
CA ASP A 12 -7.33 -12.49 8.79
C ASP A 12 -6.19 -11.77 8.05
N GLU A 13 -5.38 -12.51 7.29
CA GLU A 13 -4.28 -11.94 6.52
C GLU A 13 -4.78 -11.20 5.28
N ILE A 14 -5.84 -11.69 4.65
CA ILE A 14 -6.51 -11.01 3.54
C ILE A 14 -7.16 -9.71 4.03
N GLU A 15 -7.86 -9.75 5.16
CA GLU A 15 -8.43 -8.57 5.80
C GLU A 15 -7.33 -7.56 6.17
N LEU A 16 -6.21 -8.03 6.72
CA LEU A 16 -5.08 -7.19 7.05
C LEU A 16 -4.51 -6.48 5.82
N VAL A 17 -4.23 -7.22 4.73
CA VAL A 17 -3.72 -6.65 3.48
C VAL A 17 -4.68 -5.62 2.90
N THR A 18 -5.97 -5.94 2.81
CA THR A 18 -6.96 -5.03 2.24
C THR A 18 -7.15 -3.77 3.09
N SER A 19 -7.15 -3.91 4.42
CA SER A 19 -7.26 -2.79 5.36
C SER A 19 -6.06 -1.83 5.29
N VAL A 20 -4.83 -2.34 5.28
CA VAL A 20 -3.62 -1.50 5.23
C VAL A 20 -3.45 -0.81 3.87
N VAL A 21 -3.74 -1.51 2.77
CA VAL A 21 -3.67 -0.93 1.42
C VAL A 21 -4.76 0.13 1.24
N GLY A 22 -5.98 -0.11 1.74
CA GLY A 22 -7.06 0.88 1.74
C GLY A 22 -6.67 2.15 2.48
N ARG A 23 -6.18 2.03 3.73
CA ARG A 23 -5.72 3.18 4.52
C ARG A 23 -4.57 3.94 3.84
N TRP A 24 -3.61 3.20 3.28
CA TRP A 24 -2.48 3.81 2.57
C TRP A 24 -2.95 4.57 1.32
N SER A 25 -3.87 3.97 0.55
CA SER A 25 -4.46 4.55 -0.66
C SER A 25 -5.22 5.84 -0.34
N GLU A 26 -6.09 5.83 0.69
CA GLU A 26 -6.81 7.01 1.14
C GLU A 26 -5.86 8.14 1.56
N ARG A 27 -4.84 7.80 2.35
CA ARG A 27 -3.87 8.76 2.87
C ARG A 27 -3.05 9.42 1.75
N ASN A 28 -2.59 8.62 0.78
CA ASN A 28 -1.73 9.09 -0.30
C ASN A 28 -2.51 9.57 -1.53
N HIS A 29 -3.85 9.50 -1.49
CA HIS A 29 -4.73 9.82 -2.61
C HIS A 29 -4.39 9.05 -3.89
N VAL A 30 -4.00 7.79 -3.72
CA VAL A 30 -3.59 6.89 -4.82
C VAL A 30 -4.71 5.91 -5.13
N ASP A 31 -5.13 5.83 -6.39
CA ASP A 31 -6.03 4.76 -6.83
C ASP A 31 -5.32 3.40 -6.73
N ILE A 32 -5.94 2.43 -6.06
CA ILE A 32 -5.44 1.05 -5.91
C ILE A 32 -5.22 0.38 -7.27
N LYS A 33 -5.98 0.77 -8.31
CA LYS A 33 -5.84 0.24 -9.67
C LYS A 33 -4.68 0.88 -10.46
N SER A 34 -4.10 1.97 -9.95
CA SER A 34 -2.93 2.59 -10.56
C SER A 34 -1.68 1.74 -10.37
N GLU A 35 -0.61 2.03 -11.12
CA GLU A 35 0.68 1.35 -10.96
C GLU A 35 1.22 1.44 -9.52
N HIS A 36 1.09 2.61 -8.88
CA HIS A 36 1.49 2.81 -7.49
C HIS A 36 0.61 2.02 -6.52
N GLY A 37 -0.69 1.97 -6.79
CA GLY A 37 -1.64 1.16 -6.02
C GLY A 37 -1.36 -0.34 -6.09
N GLN A 38 -1.05 -0.84 -7.28
CA GLN A 38 -0.66 -2.24 -7.48
C GLN A 38 0.68 -2.55 -6.82
N ALA A 39 1.66 -1.63 -6.89
CA ALA A 39 2.93 -1.77 -6.20
C ALA A 39 2.75 -1.84 -4.67
N ALA A 40 1.90 -0.97 -4.11
CA ALA A 40 1.57 -1.00 -2.68
C ALA A 40 0.86 -2.30 -2.26
N LEU A 41 -0.06 -2.81 -3.09
CA LEU A 41 -0.72 -4.10 -2.84
C LEU A 41 0.30 -5.25 -2.83
N THR A 42 1.17 -5.31 -3.84
CA THR A 42 2.25 -6.30 -3.90
C THR A 42 3.16 -6.24 -2.68
N GLN A 43 3.56 -5.03 -2.27
CA GLN A 43 4.41 -4.83 -1.11
C GLN A 43 3.70 -5.22 0.20
N ALA A 44 2.41 -4.91 0.33
CA ALA A 44 1.61 -5.28 1.50
C ALA A 44 1.51 -6.81 1.64
N VAL A 45 1.25 -7.52 0.54
CA VAL A 45 1.25 -9.00 0.51
C VAL A 45 2.61 -9.53 0.97
N ALA A 46 3.72 -9.03 0.43
CA ALA A 46 5.05 -9.48 0.81
C ALA A 46 5.36 -9.25 2.30
N LEU A 47 4.95 -8.10 2.86
CA LEU A 47 5.13 -7.79 4.28
C LEU A 47 4.32 -8.74 5.16
N VAL A 48 3.07 -9.01 4.82
CA VAL A 48 2.20 -9.93 5.56
C VAL A 48 2.70 -11.38 5.45
N SER A 49 3.14 -11.81 4.26
CA SER A 49 3.80 -13.12 4.06
C SER A 49 5.09 -13.27 4.88
N SER A 50 5.82 -12.18 5.11
CA SER A 50 7.03 -12.20 5.96
C SER A 50 6.74 -12.33 7.47
N GLY A 51 5.46 -12.36 7.85
CA GLY A 51 5.00 -12.46 9.24
C GLY A 51 4.70 -11.12 9.90
N MET A 52 4.70 -10.01 9.16
CA MET A 52 4.31 -8.71 9.71
C MET A 52 2.79 -8.65 9.94
N ARG A 53 2.38 -8.38 11.18
CA ARG A 53 0.96 -8.33 11.58
C ARG A 53 0.47 -6.97 12.05
N SER A 54 1.37 -6.00 12.24
CA SER A 54 1.00 -4.67 12.74
C SER A 54 0.54 -3.77 11.58
N PRO A 55 -0.73 -3.33 11.54
CA PRO A 55 -1.24 -2.49 10.46
C PRO A 55 -0.46 -1.18 10.30
N GLY A 56 -0.12 -0.53 11.43
CA GLY A 56 0.63 0.72 11.41
C GLY A 56 2.06 0.57 10.88
N ALA A 57 2.72 -0.56 11.21
CA ALA A 57 4.05 -0.85 10.69
C ALA A 57 4.02 -1.10 9.17
N ILE A 58 2.99 -1.82 8.68
CA ILE A 58 2.83 -2.08 7.26
C ILE A 58 2.57 -0.77 6.50
N VAL A 59 1.63 0.06 6.97
CA VAL A 59 1.35 1.37 6.34
C VAL A 59 2.59 2.25 6.32
N GLY A 60 3.37 2.30 7.40
CA GLY A 60 4.63 3.06 7.43
C GLY A 60 5.63 2.58 6.37
N ARG A 61 5.74 1.26 6.15
CA ARG A 61 6.59 0.70 5.08
C ARG A 61 6.06 1.00 3.68
N LEU A 62 4.75 1.00 3.50
CA LEU A 62 4.14 1.40 2.22
C LEU A 62 4.39 2.89 1.95
N ASP A 63 4.34 3.75 2.96
CA ASP A 63 4.69 5.17 2.83
C ASP A 63 6.18 5.35 2.47
N GLU A 64 7.09 4.53 3.01
CA GLU A 64 8.52 4.61 2.67
C GLU A 64 8.85 4.14 1.24
N VAL A 65 8.16 3.11 0.76
CA VAL A 65 8.55 2.38 -0.47
C VAL A 65 7.67 2.72 -1.66
N CYS A 66 6.39 3.01 -1.43
CA CYS A 66 5.38 3.13 -2.48
C CYS A 66 4.75 4.52 -2.57
N ALA A 67 5.04 5.43 -1.64
CA ALA A 67 4.46 6.77 -1.68
C ALA A 67 4.79 7.46 -3.01
N PRO A 68 3.78 8.02 -3.70
CA PRO A 68 4.04 8.78 -4.90
C PRO A 68 4.93 9.99 -4.55
N PRO A 69 5.77 10.47 -5.47
CA PRO A 69 6.50 11.71 -5.26
C PRO A 69 5.49 12.81 -4.90
N ALA A 70 5.82 13.61 -3.87
CA ALA A 70 4.96 14.67 -3.42
C ALA A 70 4.52 15.53 -4.62
N PRO A 71 3.22 15.89 -4.73
CA PRO A 71 2.78 16.72 -5.83
C PRO A 71 3.63 17.99 -5.82
N GLU A 72 4.35 18.21 -6.93
CA GLU A 72 5.04 19.48 -7.16
C GLU A 72 3.95 20.55 -7.17
N TYR A 73 3.76 21.24 -6.05
CA TYR A 73 2.87 22.39 -6.00
C TYR A 73 3.41 23.41 -7.01
N PRO A 74 2.67 23.77 -8.07
CA PRO A 74 3.10 24.86 -8.92
C PRO A 74 3.15 26.12 -8.05
N ARG A 75 4.34 26.72 -7.93
CA ARG A 75 4.60 27.98 -7.20
C ARG A 75 3.94 29.22 -7.85
N SER A 76 2.88 29.05 -8.64
CA SER A 76 2.20 30.14 -9.33
C SER A 76 0.86 30.43 -8.67
N LEU A 77 0.91 31.08 -7.51
CA LEU A 77 -0.19 31.87 -6.96
C LEU A 77 0.36 32.83 -5.88
N VAL A 78 1.28 33.68 -6.35
CA VAL A 78 1.63 34.94 -5.70
C VAL A 78 1.64 36.00 -6.82
N ASP A 79 0.46 36.47 -7.18
CA ASP A 79 0.27 37.75 -7.87
C ASP A 79 -0.65 38.62 -6.99
#